data_AF-A0A2J8ITL9-F1
#
_entry.id   AF-A0A2J8ITL9-F1
#
_cell.length_a   1.000
_cell.length_b   1.000
_cell.length_c   1.000
_cell.angle_alpha   90.00
_cell.angle_beta   90.00
_cell.angle_gamma   90.00
#
_symmetry.space_group_name_H-M   'P 1'
#
loop_
_entity.id
_entity.type
_entity.pdbx_description
1 polymer ?
#
loop_
_entity_poly.entity_id
_entity_poly.type
_entity_poly.pdbx_seq_one_letter_code
_entity_poly.pdbx_strand_id
1 'polypeptide(L)'
;MSVTDQAFVTLATNDIYCQGALVLGQSLRRHRLTRKLVVLITPQVSSLLRVILSKVFDEVIEVNLIDSADYIHLAFLKRPELGLTLTKLHCWTLTHYSKCVFLDADTLVLSNVDELFDRGEFSAAPDPGWPDCFNSGV
;
A
#
# COMPACT_ATOMS: atom_id res chain seq x y z
N MET A 1 -9.87 -11.55 -17.94
CA MET A 1 -10.79 -11.85 -16.81
C MET A 1 -10.27 -11.10 -15.60
N SER A 2 -11.15 -10.67 -14.69
CA SER A 2 -10.69 -10.03 -13.45
C SER A 2 -10.05 -11.09 -12.55
N VAL A 3 -8.86 -10.82 -12.03
CA VAL A 3 -8.16 -11.64 -11.05
C VAL A 3 -8.52 -11.12 -9.67
N THR A 4 -9.10 -11.98 -8.82
CA THR A 4 -9.68 -11.56 -7.54
C THR A 4 -8.79 -11.85 -6.33
N ASP A 5 -7.79 -12.71 -6.50
CA ASP A 5 -6.82 -13.10 -5.47
C ASP A 5 -5.47 -12.36 -5.61
N GLN A 6 -5.41 -11.30 -6.43
CA GLN A 6 -4.25 -10.43 -6.56
C GLN A 6 -4.64 -8.96 -6.42
N ALA A 7 -3.76 -8.15 -5.81
CA ALA A 7 -4.03 -6.74 -5.57
C ALA A 7 -2.81 -5.82 -5.75
N PHE A 8 -3.07 -4.59 -6.19
CA PHE A 8 -2.17 -3.48 -5.90
C PHE A 8 -2.52 -2.91 -4.53
N VAL A 9 -1.49 -2.67 -3.71
CA VAL A 9 -1.62 -2.18 -2.35
C VAL A 9 -0.86 -0.87 -2.22
N THR A 10 -1.46 0.11 -1.55
CA THR A 10 -0.79 1.37 -1.18
C THR A 10 -1.11 1.74 0.28
N LEU A 11 -0.45 2.76 0.81
CA LEU A 11 -0.64 3.25 2.19
C LEU A 11 -0.84 4.76 2.20
N ALA A 12 -1.90 5.23 2.85
CA ALA A 12 -2.12 6.63 3.16
C ALA A 12 -2.19 6.86 4.68
N THR A 13 -1.20 7.54 5.23
CA THR A 13 -1.05 7.70 6.69
C THR A 13 -1.76 8.93 7.27
N ASN A 14 -2.24 9.82 6.40
CA ASN A 14 -3.00 11.03 6.73
C ASN A 14 -3.69 11.57 5.46
N ASP A 15 -4.54 12.59 5.61
CA ASP A 15 -5.32 13.19 4.53
C ASP A 15 -4.48 13.79 3.39
N ILE A 16 -3.23 14.20 3.64
CA ILE A 16 -2.34 14.71 2.60
C ILE A 16 -1.88 13.56 1.71
N TYR A 17 -1.43 12.45 2.30
CA TYR A 17 -1.04 11.25 1.53
C TYR A 17 -2.23 10.57 0.84
N CYS A 18 -3.47 10.77 1.33
CA CYS A 18 -4.65 10.32 0.60
C CYS A 18 -4.77 10.96 -0.79
N GLN A 19 -4.27 12.18 -1.00
CA GLN A 19 -4.28 12.81 -2.32
C GLN A 19 -3.42 12.02 -3.31
N GLY A 20 -2.20 11.63 -2.88
CA GLY A 20 -1.31 10.76 -3.66
C GLY A 20 -1.93 9.39 -3.93
N ALA A 21 -2.48 8.74 -2.91
CA ALA A 21 -3.16 7.45 -3.07
C ALA A 21 -4.33 7.52 -4.05
N LEU A 22 -5.14 8.60 -4.02
CA LEU A 22 -6.23 8.80 -4.98
C LEU A 22 -5.71 8.95 -6.42
N VAL A 23 -4.63 9.72 -6.62
CA VAL A 23 -3.99 9.87 -7.94
C VAL A 23 -3.46 8.52 -8.42
N LEU A 24 -2.75 7.79 -7.58
CA LEU A 24 -2.23 6.45 -7.87
C LEU A 24 -3.37 5.49 -8.26
N GLY A 25 -4.40 5.37 -7.43
CA GLY A 25 -5.54 4.47 -7.68
C GLY A 25 -6.28 4.80 -8.98
N GLN A 26 -6.47 6.09 -9.29
CA GLN A 26 -7.07 6.50 -10.56
C GLN A 26 -6.17 6.20 -11.76
N SER A 27 -4.86 6.40 -11.62
CA SER A 27 -3.89 6.08 -12.69
C SER A 27 -3.91 4.58 -13.03
N LEU A 28 -3.97 3.70 -12.02
CA LEU A 28 -4.15 2.26 -12.21
C LEU A 28 -5.46 1.94 -12.93
N ARG A 29 -6.59 2.48 -12.48
CA ARG A 29 -7.90 2.25 -13.13
C ARG A 29 -7.94 2.73 -14.58
N ARG A 30 -7.26 3.83 -14.91
CA ARG A 30 -7.17 4.37 -16.27
C ARG A 30 -6.51 3.39 -17.25
N HIS A 31 -5.59 2.56 -16.78
CA HIS A 31 -4.80 1.65 -17.61
C HIS A 31 -5.34 0.21 -17.64
N ARG A 32 -6.68 0.04 -17.62
CA ARG A 32 -7.39 -1.25 -17.75
C ARG A 32 -6.97 -2.27 -16.70
N LEU A 33 -7.03 -1.86 -15.44
CA LEU A 33 -6.74 -2.69 -14.30
C LEU A 33 -7.54 -4.01 -14.32
N THR A 34 -6.85 -5.12 -14.07
CA THR A 34 -7.49 -6.45 -13.95
C THR A 34 -7.50 -7.01 -12.53
N ARG A 35 -6.71 -6.42 -11.62
CA ARG A 35 -6.53 -6.79 -10.20
C ARG A 35 -7.33 -5.88 -9.26
N LYS A 36 -7.39 -6.24 -7.98
CA LYS A 36 -7.98 -5.42 -6.92
C LYS A 36 -7.09 -4.23 -6.56
N LEU A 37 -7.70 -3.15 -6.06
CA LEU A 37 -7.01 -2.03 -5.43
C LEU A 37 -7.31 -1.98 -3.94
N VAL A 38 -6.25 -1.98 -3.14
CA VAL A 38 -6.32 -1.90 -1.68
C VAL A 38 -5.55 -0.67 -1.21
N VAL A 39 -6.13 0.07 -0.28
CA VAL A 39 -5.42 1.12 0.46
C VAL A 39 -5.45 0.82 1.95
N LEU A 40 -4.26 0.75 2.54
CA LEU A 40 -4.08 0.76 3.98
C LEU A 40 -4.18 2.21 4.45
N ILE A 41 -4.87 2.45 5.57
CA ILE A 41 -4.99 3.78 6.18
C ILE A 41 -4.73 3.71 7.68
N THR A 42 -4.34 4.83 8.27
CA THR A 42 -4.25 4.96 9.74
C THR A 42 -5.54 5.59 10.31
N PRO A 43 -5.75 5.52 11.63
CA PRO A 43 -6.84 6.24 12.30
C PRO A 43 -6.87 7.75 12.04
N GLN A 44 -5.73 8.36 11.67
CA GLN A 44 -5.62 9.80 11.43
C GLN A 44 -6.29 10.26 10.13
N VAL A 45 -6.60 9.33 9.21
CA VAL A 45 -7.33 9.67 7.99
C VAL A 45 -8.79 10.00 8.32
N SER A 46 -9.26 11.17 7.89
CA SER A 46 -10.59 11.67 8.20
C SER A 46 -11.70 10.81 7.59
N SER A 47 -12.87 10.84 8.23
CA SER A 47 -14.06 10.12 7.75
C SER A 47 -14.45 10.51 6.32
N LEU A 48 -14.30 11.79 5.96
CA LEU A 48 -14.53 12.28 4.62
C LEU A 48 -13.59 11.60 3.61
N LEU A 49 -12.29 11.57 3.89
CA LEU A 49 -11.30 10.99 2.99
C LEU A 49 -11.46 9.48 2.86
N ARG A 50 -11.88 8.78 3.91
CA ARG A 50 -12.25 7.35 3.85
C ARG A 50 -13.35 7.09 2.84
N VAL A 51 -14.43 7.89 2.87
CA VAL A 51 -15.53 7.80 1.91
C VAL A 51 -15.06 8.09 0.48
N ILE A 52 -14.13 9.03 0.29
CA ILE A 52 -13.57 9.33 -1.02
C ILE A 52 -12.69 8.18 -1.52
N LEU A 53 -11.84 7.61 -0.67
CA LEU A 53 -11.00 6.45 -0.99
C LEU A 53 -11.84 5.23 -1.41
N SER A 54 -12.96 4.96 -0.73
CA SER A 54 -13.87 3.86 -1.09
C SER A 54 -14.52 4.00 -2.47
N LYS A 55 -14.43 5.16 -3.13
CA LYS A 55 -14.88 5.33 -4.52
C LYS A 55 -13.83 4.91 -5.54
N VAL A 56 -12.57 4.77 -5.12
CA VAL A 56 -11.42 4.45 -5.98
C VAL A 56 -10.89 3.06 -5.70
N PHE A 57 -10.72 2.72 -4.42
CA PHE A 57 -10.19 1.45 -3.96
C PHE A 57 -11.31 0.43 -3.73
N ASP A 58 -11.04 -0.84 -4.05
CA ASP A 58 -11.98 -1.93 -3.80
C ASP A 58 -12.02 -2.27 -2.30
N GLU A 59 -10.90 -2.09 -1.59
CA GLU A 59 -10.82 -2.22 -0.13
C GLU A 59 -10.08 -1.03 0.50
N VAL A 60 -10.63 -0.53 1.62
CA VAL A 60 -10.01 0.50 2.46
C VAL A 60 -9.85 -0.11 3.85
N ILE A 61 -8.61 -0.41 4.24
CA ILE A 61 -8.30 -1.18 5.45
C ILE A 61 -7.64 -0.25 6.47
N GLU A 62 -8.29 -0.05 7.61
CA GLU A 62 -7.67 0.66 8.73
C GLU A 62 -6.66 -0.23 9.45
N VAL A 63 -5.44 0.28 9.61
CA VAL A 63 -4.37 -0.30 10.40
C VAL A 63 -4.15 0.60 11.61
N ASN A 64 -4.61 0.14 12.76
CA ASN A 64 -4.40 0.82 14.03
C ASN A 64 -3.32 0.09 14.83
N LEU A 65 -2.09 0.60 14.76
CA LEU A 65 -0.99 0.02 15.52
C LEU A 65 -1.28 0.08 17.03
N ILE A 66 -1.81 1.19 17.54
CA ILE A 66 -2.01 1.42 18.99
C ILE A 66 -2.89 0.33 19.62
N ASP A 67 -3.89 -0.14 18.89
CA ASP A 67 -4.82 -1.19 19.35
C ASP A 67 -4.41 -2.61 18.92
N SER A 68 -3.28 -2.75 18.22
CA SER A 68 -2.72 -4.05 17.86
C SER A 68 -1.75 -4.54 18.94
N ALA A 69 -1.54 -5.87 18.99
CA ALA A 69 -0.46 -6.46 19.79
C ALA A 69 0.93 -5.87 19.41
N ASP A 70 1.04 -5.27 18.23
CA ASP A 70 2.27 -4.68 17.69
C ASP A 70 2.66 -3.37 18.38
N TYR A 71 1.73 -2.57 18.92
CA TYR A 71 2.12 -1.36 19.68
C TYR A 71 2.68 -1.65 21.06
N ILE A 72 2.16 -2.68 21.73
CA ILE A 72 2.77 -3.20 22.97
C ILE A 72 4.18 -3.72 22.65
N HIS A 73 4.36 -4.38 21.50
CA HIS A 73 5.66 -4.85 21.04
C HIS A 73 6.60 -3.69 20.64
N LEU A 74 6.10 -2.63 20.01
CA LEU A 74 6.86 -1.43 19.63
C LEU A 74 7.34 -0.62 20.81
N ALA A 75 6.45 -0.40 21.79
CA ALA A 75 6.78 0.23 23.05
C ALA A 75 7.82 -0.59 23.81
N PHE A 76 7.73 -1.93 23.74
CA PHE A 76 8.73 -2.86 24.26
C PHE A 76 10.07 -2.78 23.51
N LEU A 77 10.04 -2.65 22.17
CA LEU A 77 11.22 -2.52 21.31
C LEU A 77 11.88 -1.13 21.37
N LYS A 78 11.24 -0.13 22.00
CA LYS A 78 11.68 1.27 22.08
C LYS A 78 11.97 1.92 20.72
N ARG A 79 11.17 1.60 19.70
CA ARG A 79 11.33 2.15 18.33
C ARG A 79 10.10 2.91 17.82
N PRO A 80 9.68 4.00 18.48
CA PRO A 80 8.49 4.75 18.07
C PRO A 80 8.62 5.34 16.64
N GLU A 81 9.84 5.57 16.16
CA GLU A 81 10.14 6.07 14.82
C GLU A 81 9.71 5.10 13.71
N LEU A 82 9.58 3.81 14.01
CA LEU A 82 9.20 2.78 13.04
C LEU A 82 7.68 2.63 12.87
N GLY A 83 6.87 3.45 13.53
CA GLY A 83 5.41 3.34 13.47
C GLY A 83 4.89 3.26 12.04
N LEU A 84 5.27 4.20 11.16
CA LEU A 84 4.79 4.18 9.77
C LEU A 84 5.35 3.00 8.97
N THR A 85 6.60 2.60 9.23
CA THR A 85 7.21 1.43 8.60
C THR A 85 6.43 0.16 8.95
N LEU A 86 6.03 -0.01 10.21
CA LEU A 86 5.25 -1.17 10.64
C LEU A 86 3.82 -1.13 10.11
N THR A 87 3.20 0.05 10.03
CA THR A 87 1.92 0.21 9.32
C THR A 87 2.05 -0.26 7.87
N LYS A 88 3.15 0.05 7.17
CA LYS A 88 3.41 -0.44 5.82
C LYS A 88 3.56 -1.96 5.77
N LEU A 89 4.23 -2.58 6.74
CA LEU A 89 4.40 -4.04 6.80
C LEU A 89 3.09 -4.81 6.96
N HIS A 90 1.99 -4.17 7.40
CA HIS A 90 0.67 -4.82 7.40
C HIS A 90 0.19 -5.23 6.00
N CYS A 91 0.81 -4.78 4.91
CA CYS A 91 0.53 -5.32 3.59
C CYS A 91 0.74 -6.84 3.50
N TRP A 92 1.66 -7.41 4.28
CA TRP A 92 1.87 -8.87 4.37
C TRP A 92 0.79 -9.60 5.16
N THR A 93 -0.07 -8.89 5.91
CA THR A 93 -1.20 -9.52 6.63
C THR A 93 -2.44 -9.73 5.76
N LEU A 94 -2.41 -9.26 4.50
CA LEU A 94 -3.49 -9.40 3.54
C LEU A 94 -3.53 -10.82 2.92
N THR A 95 -3.63 -11.84 3.76
CA THR A 95 -3.44 -13.25 3.40
C THR A 95 -4.56 -13.84 2.53
N HIS A 96 -5.64 -13.10 2.29
CA HIS A 96 -6.66 -13.45 1.30
C HIS A 96 -6.22 -13.19 -0.14
N TYR A 97 -5.12 -12.45 -0.34
CA TYR A 97 -4.45 -12.29 -1.62
C TYR A 97 -3.28 -13.28 -1.74
N SER A 98 -3.18 -13.95 -2.88
CA SER A 98 -2.07 -14.85 -3.22
C SER A 98 -0.80 -14.08 -3.58
N LYS A 99 -0.94 -12.84 -4.08
CA LYS A 99 0.18 -11.95 -4.41
C LYS A 99 -0.27 -10.49 -4.44
N CYS A 100 0.58 -9.61 -3.91
CA CYS A 100 0.39 -8.17 -3.95
C CYS A 100 1.55 -7.48 -4.66
N VAL A 101 1.28 -6.34 -5.29
CA VAL A 101 2.29 -5.35 -5.68
C VAL A 101 2.09 -4.12 -4.82
N PHE A 102 3.09 -3.77 -4.02
CA PHE A 102 3.05 -2.57 -3.20
C PHE A 102 3.55 -1.36 -4.01
N LEU A 103 2.83 -0.25 -3.92
CA LEU A 103 3.19 1.03 -4.54
C LEU A 103 3.05 2.14 -3.49
N ASP A 104 4.12 2.89 -3.21
CA ASP A 104 4.02 4.05 -2.32
C ASP A 104 3.06 5.11 -2.91
N ALA A 105 2.36 5.85 -2.04
CA ALA A 105 1.31 6.80 -2.44
C ALA A 105 1.83 8.01 -3.24
N ASP A 106 3.15 8.20 -3.30
CA ASP A 106 3.83 9.21 -4.11
C ASP A 106 4.31 8.68 -5.48
N THR A 107 3.91 7.46 -5.86
CA THR A 107 4.12 6.90 -7.20
C THR A 107 2.99 7.26 -8.17
N LEU A 108 3.28 7.19 -9.48
CA LEU A 108 2.29 7.40 -10.54
C LEU A 108 2.46 6.35 -11.65
N VAL A 109 1.36 5.69 -12.02
CA VAL A 109 1.36 4.67 -13.07
C VAL A 109 1.06 5.31 -14.43
N LEU A 110 1.95 5.10 -15.40
CA LEU A 110 1.89 5.71 -16.74
C LEU A 110 1.39 4.76 -17.84
N SER A 111 1.35 3.46 -17.56
CA SER A 111 0.91 2.39 -18.43
C SER A 111 0.37 1.23 -17.61
N ASN A 112 -0.25 0.22 -18.25
CA ASN A 112 -0.58 -1.01 -17.53
C ASN A 112 0.73 -1.65 -17.04
N VAL A 113 0.72 -2.16 -15.80
CA VAL A 113 1.86 -2.81 -15.13
C VAL A 113 1.43 -4.15 -14.50
N ASP A 114 0.40 -4.79 -15.05
CA ASP A 114 -0.11 -6.07 -14.54
C ASP A 114 0.91 -7.21 -14.69
N GLU A 115 1.93 -7.06 -15.54
CA GLU A 115 3.04 -8.01 -15.68
C GLU A 115 3.91 -8.11 -14.43
N LEU A 116 3.83 -7.14 -13.50
CA LEU A 116 4.53 -7.23 -12.22
C LEU A 116 4.09 -8.45 -11.40
N PHE A 117 2.85 -8.93 -11.59
CA PHE A 117 2.34 -10.13 -10.91
C PHE A 117 2.97 -11.44 -11.44
N ASP A 118 3.74 -11.40 -12.54
CA ASP A 118 4.51 -12.56 -13.02
C ASP A 118 5.80 -12.76 -12.21
N ARG A 119 6.22 -11.77 -11.41
CA ARG A 119 7.42 -11.82 -10.57
C ARG A 119 7.18 -12.60 -9.26
N GLY A 120 8.26 -13.11 -8.65
CA GLY A 120 8.24 -13.74 -7.33
C GLY A 120 8.53 -12.77 -6.19
N GLU A 121 8.23 -13.15 -4.95
CA GLU A 121 8.68 -12.42 -3.77
C GLU A 121 10.15 -12.78 -3.45
N PHE A 122 11.04 -11.84 -3.11
CA PHE A 122 10.93 -10.37 -3.14
C PHE A 122 11.53 -9.81 -4.45
N SER A 123 10.79 -8.94 -5.14
CA SER A 123 11.23 -8.26 -6.36
C SER A 123 11.00 -6.76 -6.23
N ALA A 124 12.00 -5.94 -6.56
CA ALA A 124 11.93 -4.48 -6.50
C ALA A 124 12.95 -3.85 -7.46
N ALA A 125 12.81 -2.55 -7.73
CA ALA A 125 13.79 -1.79 -8.50
C ALA A 125 15.03 -1.40 -7.65
N PRO A 126 16.22 -1.24 -8.24
CA PRO A 126 17.40 -0.75 -7.53
C PRO A 126 17.22 0.70 -7.07
N ASP A 127 17.77 1.04 -5.91
CA ASP A 127 17.83 2.42 -5.43
C ASP A 127 18.89 3.23 -6.21
N PRO A 128 18.59 4.45 -6.66
CA PRO A 128 19.54 5.24 -7.45
C PRO A 128 20.74 5.75 -6.64
N GLY A 129 20.62 5.85 -5.30
CA GLY A 129 21.69 6.31 -4.42
C GLY A 129 22.68 5.19 -4.10
N TRP A 130 22.19 4.05 -3.65
CA TRP A 130 22.99 2.86 -3.37
C TRP A 130 22.43 1.64 -4.12
N PRO A 131 22.97 1.29 -5.31
CA PRO A 131 22.34 0.34 -6.23
C PRO A 131 22.34 -1.12 -5.77
N ASP A 132 23.10 -1.45 -4.72
CA ASP A 132 23.03 -2.77 -4.06
C ASP A 132 21.85 -2.86 -3.07
N CYS A 133 21.14 -1.75 -2.83
CA CYS A 133 19.87 -1.72 -2.14
C CYS A 133 18.74 -1.55 -3.16
N PHE A 134 17.57 -2.06 -2.82
CA PHE A 134 16.35 -1.79 -3.58
C PHE A 134 15.63 -0.56 -3.04
N ASN A 135 14.92 0.14 -3.92
CA ASN A 135 13.98 1.17 -3.51
C ASN A 135 12.69 0.50 -3.01
N SER A 136 12.21 0.86 -1.83
CA SER A 136 10.99 0.25 -1.27
C SER A 136 9.68 0.83 -1.81
N GLY A 137 9.77 1.73 -2.80
CA GLY A 137 8.62 2.38 -3.42
C GLY A 137 7.81 1.44 -4.32
N VAL A 138 8.51 0.52 -5.03
CA VAL A 138 7.96 -0.52 -5.92
C VAL A 138 8.89 -1.74 -6.00
#